data_AF-A0A2E4BWL1-F1
#
_entry.id   AF-A0A2E4BWL1-F1
#
_cell.length_a   1.000
_cell.length_b   1.000
_cell.length_c   1.000
_cell.angle_alpha   90.00
_cell.angle_beta   90.00
_cell.angle_gamma   90.00
#
_symmetry.space_group_name_H-M   'P 1'
#
loop_
_entity.id
_entity.type
_entity.pdbx_description
1 polymer ?
#
loop_
_entity_poly.entity_id
_entity_poly.type
_entity_poly.pdbx_seq_one_letter_code
_entity_poly.pdbx_strand_id
1 'polypeptide(L)'
;MTLSIGWFTTGRGPGSRGLFESIQRQIIQGTLEARIEFVFSNRERGESSVTDKLFDIIESHNIPLITLSSNRIYRSIRGSTNQKRLEYDSIVMDGLSKFRPQICLLAGYMLIVGPAMSDYYTMINLHPSIPGGPSGTWQQVIWETIRTKPNKAGAMIHIVTKDLDKGPPISYFSFPIDQGPLRDSWNEIQNIPIAQLKSDHNQSLSIFQRLRYEEYRRESLLISETIRAIATGEISLKYLGNLKDDTLSPKPLCLNTTIEASIQLTSE
;
A
#
# COMPACT_ATOMS: atom_id res chain seq x y z
N MET A 1 -0.65 -18.93 13.31
CA MET A 1 0.00 -19.52 12.11
C MET A 1 0.99 -18.50 11.58
N THR A 2 2.22 -18.87 11.23
CA THR A 2 3.16 -17.92 10.60
C THR A 2 2.74 -17.67 9.16
N LEU A 3 2.20 -16.47 8.87
CA LEU A 3 1.68 -16.12 7.56
C LEU A 3 2.80 -15.92 6.53
N SER A 4 2.73 -16.60 5.39
CA SER A 4 3.68 -16.39 4.28
C SER A 4 3.24 -15.26 3.35
N ILE A 5 4.11 -14.27 3.12
CA ILE A 5 3.81 -13.05 2.36
C ILE A 5 4.77 -12.88 1.18
N GLY A 6 4.23 -12.63 -0.01
CA GLY A 6 4.97 -12.04 -1.13
C GLY A 6 4.84 -10.51 -1.09
N TRP A 7 5.95 -9.77 -1.05
CA TRP A 7 5.90 -8.31 -0.93
C TRP A 7 6.16 -7.64 -2.27
N PHE A 8 5.24 -6.81 -2.74
CA PHE A 8 5.35 -6.10 -4.03
C PHE A 8 5.60 -4.62 -3.78
N THR A 9 6.66 -4.07 -4.37
CA THR A 9 6.96 -2.64 -4.26
C THR A 9 7.77 -2.09 -5.44
N THR A 10 7.46 -0.87 -5.87
CA THR A 10 8.31 -0.13 -6.82
C THR A 10 9.47 0.58 -6.10
N GLY A 11 9.38 0.77 -4.78
CA GLY A 11 10.47 1.39 -4.02
C GLY A 11 10.77 2.84 -4.44
N ARG A 12 9.75 3.68 -4.67
CA ARG A 12 9.92 5.05 -5.21
C ARG A 12 10.44 6.08 -4.19
N GLY A 13 10.38 5.79 -2.90
CA GLY A 13 10.64 6.78 -1.88
C GLY A 13 10.83 6.22 -0.47
N PRO A 14 11.10 7.11 0.50
CA PRO A 14 11.27 6.75 1.90
C PRO A 14 10.03 6.06 2.48
N GLY A 15 8.83 6.35 1.97
CA GLY A 15 7.59 5.71 2.39
C GLY A 15 7.59 4.19 2.19
N SER A 16 7.79 3.72 0.95
CA SER A 16 7.85 2.28 0.64
C SER A 16 8.95 1.55 1.42
N ARG A 17 10.09 2.22 1.62
CA ARG A 17 11.21 1.67 2.40
C ARG A 17 10.83 1.54 3.88
N GLY A 18 10.30 2.60 4.50
CA GLY A 18 9.93 2.60 5.90
C GLY A 18 8.80 1.62 6.23
N LEU A 19 7.85 1.40 5.31
CA LEU A 19 6.85 0.35 5.46
C LEU A 19 7.51 -1.04 5.53
N PHE A 20 8.40 -1.35 4.59
CA PHE A 20 9.12 -2.62 4.58
C PHE A 20 9.97 -2.82 5.85
N GLU A 21 10.82 -1.84 6.19
CA GLU A 21 11.69 -1.89 7.38
C GLU A 21 10.88 -2.06 8.67
N SER A 22 9.74 -1.35 8.80
CA SER A 22 8.86 -1.46 9.96
C SER A 22 8.27 -2.85 10.12
N ILE A 23 7.78 -3.46 9.04
CA ILE A 23 7.20 -4.81 9.09
C ILE A 23 8.28 -5.86 9.30
N GLN A 24 9.40 -5.76 8.59
CA GLN A 24 10.50 -6.70 8.74
C GLN A 24 11.10 -6.67 10.16
N ARG A 25 11.21 -5.50 10.77
CA ARG A 25 11.64 -5.36 12.18
C ARG A 25 10.70 -6.10 13.12
N GLN A 26 9.38 -5.96 12.96
CA GLN A 26 8.39 -6.66 13.80
C GLN A 26 8.45 -8.18 13.62
N ILE A 27 8.71 -8.65 12.39
CA ILE A 27 8.92 -10.09 12.12
C ILE A 27 10.17 -10.59 12.85
N ILE A 28 11.31 -9.89 12.72
CA ILE A 28 12.57 -10.27 13.37
C ILE A 28 12.45 -10.27 14.90
N GLN A 29 11.70 -9.31 15.46
CA GLN A 29 11.46 -9.20 16.90
C GLN A 29 10.43 -10.22 17.41
N GLY A 30 9.77 -10.97 16.53
CA GLY A 30 8.73 -11.93 16.90
C GLY A 30 7.40 -11.29 17.34
N THR A 31 7.23 -9.97 17.17
CA THR A 31 5.98 -9.28 17.51
C THR A 31 4.91 -9.42 16.41
N LEU A 32 5.32 -9.89 15.23
CA LEU A 32 4.45 -10.19 14.09
C LEU A 32 4.74 -11.60 13.55
N GLU A 33 3.77 -12.50 13.69
CA GLU A 33 3.82 -13.90 13.25
C GLU A 33 3.66 -14.04 11.72
N ALA A 34 4.66 -13.59 10.98
CA ALA A 34 4.70 -13.65 9.52
C ALA A 34 6.11 -13.88 9.00
N ARG A 35 6.22 -14.25 7.72
CA ARG A 35 7.49 -14.29 6.99
C ARG A 35 7.32 -13.67 5.60
N ILE A 36 8.33 -12.93 5.15
CA ILE A 36 8.41 -12.44 3.78
C ILE A 36 9.13 -13.51 2.95
N GLU A 37 8.37 -14.20 2.10
CA GLU A 37 8.88 -15.29 1.26
C GLU A 37 9.70 -14.76 0.08
N PHE A 38 9.31 -13.61 -0.45
CA PHE A 38 10.05 -12.86 -1.46
C PHE A 38 9.66 -11.39 -1.44
N VAL A 39 10.53 -10.55 -2.00
CA VAL A 39 10.19 -9.20 -2.44
C VAL A 39 10.29 -9.12 -3.96
N PHE A 40 9.24 -8.62 -4.61
CA PHE A 40 9.22 -8.32 -6.02
C PHE A 40 9.29 -6.81 -6.26
N SER A 41 10.12 -6.40 -7.22
CA SER A 41 10.14 -5.05 -7.74
C SER A 41 10.09 -5.00 -9.26
N ASN A 42 9.28 -4.07 -9.79
CA ASN A 42 9.22 -3.78 -11.21
C ASN A 42 10.36 -2.87 -11.71
N ARG A 43 11.44 -2.78 -10.92
CA ARG A 43 12.66 -2.02 -11.18
C ARG A 43 13.86 -2.92 -11.02
N GLU A 44 14.94 -2.56 -11.71
CA GLU A 44 16.25 -3.21 -11.59
C GLU A 44 17.30 -2.27 -11.00
N ARG A 45 18.39 -2.86 -10.50
CA ARG A 45 19.52 -2.11 -9.96
C ARG A 45 20.02 -1.07 -10.97
N GLY A 46 20.26 0.15 -10.51
CA GLY A 46 20.74 1.25 -11.34
C GLY A 46 19.64 2.07 -12.03
N GLU A 47 18.37 1.67 -11.96
CA GLU A 47 17.27 2.51 -12.45
C GLU A 47 16.90 3.66 -11.50
N SER A 48 17.24 3.52 -10.21
CA SER A 48 16.92 4.52 -9.18
C SER A 48 17.73 4.26 -7.91
N SER A 49 18.58 5.21 -7.51
CA SER A 49 19.39 5.11 -6.29
C SER A 49 18.56 4.96 -5.00
N VAL A 50 17.33 5.48 -5.00
CA VAL A 50 16.38 5.29 -3.88
C VAL A 50 15.91 3.84 -3.79
N THR A 51 15.71 3.20 -4.94
CA THR A 51 15.27 1.81 -5.03
C THR A 51 16.43 0.87 -4.73
N ASP A 52 17.63 1.18 -5.22
CA ASP A 52 18.85 0.41 -4.93
C ASP A 52 19.12 0.33 -3.43
N LYS A 53 18.95 1.44 -2.69
CA LYS A 53 19.06 1.44 -1.22
C LYS A 53 18.05 0.51 -0.54
N LEU A 54 16.83 0.40 -1.09
CA LEU A 54 15.83 -0.55 -0.59
C LEU A 54 16.25 -1.99 -0.89
N PHE A 55 16.81 -2.25 -2.08
CA PHE A 55 17.32 -3.57 -2.45
C PHE A 55 18.45 -4.02 -1.53
N ASP A 56 19.39 -3.14 -1.20
CA ASP A 56 20.47 -3.43 -0.25
C ASP A 56 19.94 -3.87 1.12
N ILE A 57 18.87 -3.23 1.60
CA ILE A 57 18.22 -3.59 2.87
C ILE A 57 17.54 -4.95 2.77
N ILE A 58 16.77 -5.19 1.71
CA ILE A 58 16.08 -6.48 1.49
C ILE A 58 17.09 -7.63 1.46
N GLU A 59 18.16 -7.48 0.69
CA GLU A 59 19.22 -8.47 0.56
C GLU A 59 19.97 -8.69 1.89
N SER A 60 20.19 -7.64 2.68
CA SER A 60 20.82 -7.76 4.01
C SER A 60 20.02 -8.62 5.00
N HIS A 61 18.71 -8.76 4.77
CA HIS A 61 17.84 -9.64 5.53
C HIS A 61 17.76 -11.07 4.96
N ASN A 62 18.56 -11.40 3.92
CA ASN A 62 18.53 -12.67 3.20
C ASN A 62 17.15 -13.02 2.60
N ILE A 63 16.36 -12.01 2.26
CA ILE A 63 15.05 -12.21 1.62
C ILE A 63 15.27 -12.30 0.10
N PRO A 64 14.71 -13.31 -0.60
CA PRO A 64 14.77 -13.39 -2.04
C PRO A 64 14.21 -12.13 -2.70
N LEU A 65 15.07 -11.41 -3.43
CA LEU A 65 14.70 -10.22 -4.19
C LEU A 65 14.60 -10.57 -5.69
N ILE A 66 13.41 -10.41 -6.26
CA ILE A 66 13.14 -10.63 -7.67
C ILE A 66 12.91 -9.28 -8.32
N THR A 67 13.73 -8.97 -9.31
CA THR A 67 13.66 -7.70 -10.05
C THR A 67 13.40 -7.98 -11.53
N LEU A 68 12.37 -7.33 -12.06
CA LEU A 68 12.05 -7.35 -13.49
C LEU A 68 11.74 -5.92 -13.90
N SER A 69 12.58 -5.29 -14.71
CA SER A 69 12.37 -3.90 -15.11
C SER A 69 11.17 -3.78 -16.04
N SER A 70 10.10 -3.17 -15.53
CA SER A 70 8.95 -2.78 -16.35
C SER A 70 9.32 -1.78 -17.45
N ASN A 71 10.26 -0.86 -17.20
CA ASN A 71 10.72 0.09 -18.21
C ASN A 71 11.41 -0.61 -19.38
N ARG A 72 12.27 -1.59 -19.10
CA ARG A 72 12.99 -2.37 -20.11
C ARG A 72 12.05 -3.31 -20.85
N ILE A 73 11.25 -4.07 -20.11
CA ILE A 73 10.37 -5.10 -20.68
C ILE A 73 9.22 -4.47 -21.50
N TYR A 74 8.62 -3.36 -21.06
CA TYR A 74 7.59 -2.68 -21.86
C TYR A 74 8.12 -2.15 -23.22
N ARG A 75 9.43 -1.91 -23.35
CA ARG A 75 10.04 -1.51 -24.64
C ARG A 75 10.19 -2.70 -25.59
N SER A 76 10.35 -3.93 -25.09
CA SER A 76 10.45 -5.13 -25.93
C SER A 76 9.08 -5.66 -26.35
N ILE A 77 8.02 -5.37 -25.60
CA ILE A 77 6.66 -5.81 -25.93
C ILE A 77 6.01 -4.86 -26.95
N ARG A 78 5.45 -5.45 -28.02
CA ARG A 78 4.65 -4.73 -29.03
C ARG A 78 3.17 -4.77 -28.67
N GLY A 79 2.43 -3.74 -29.07
CA GLY A 79 0.97 -3.66 -28.86
C GLY A 79 0.55 -2.52 -27.94
N SER A 80 -0.74 -2.50 -27.63
CA SER A 80 -1.38 -1.52 -26.76
C SER A 80 -0.82 -1.54 -25.33
N THR A 81 -1.01 -0.46 -24.58
CA THR A 81 -0.64 -0.39 -23.16
C THR A 81 -1.23 -1.54 -22.34
N ASN A 82 -2.45 -1.97 -22.66
CA ASN A 82 -3.09 -3.08 -21.98
C ASN A 82 -2.42 -4.43 -22.31
N GLN A 83 -2.05 -4.66 -23.58
CA GLN A 83 -1.33 -5.88 -23.97
C GLN A 83 0.05 -5.96 -23.28
N LYS A 84 0.80 -4.85 -23.27
CA LYS A 84 2.11 -4.78 -22.59
C LYS A 84 2.02 -5.14 -21.12
N ARG A 85 0.97 -4.67 -20.46
CA ARG A 85 0.65 -5.01 -19.08
C ARG A 85 0.45 -6.50 -18.86
N LEU A 86 -0.46 -7.09 -19.61
CA LEU A 86 -0.85 -8.49 -19.43
C LEU A 86 0.34 -9.42 -19.70
N GLU A 87 1.14 -9.09 -20.71
CA GLU A 87 2.35 -9.85 -21.03
C GLU A 87 3.44 -9.66 -19.95
N TYR A 88 3.60 -8.45 -19.43
CA TYR A 88 4.50 -8.20 -18.31
C TYR A 88 4.08 -8.96 -17.04
N ASP A 89 2.78 -8.98 -16.70
CA ASP A 89 2.28 -9.76 -15.56
C ASP A 89 2.57 -11.26 -15.74
N SER A 90 2.42 -11.80 -16.95
CA SER A 90 2.81 -13.19 -17.25
C SER A 90 4.29 -13.45 -16.96
N ILE A 91 5.18 -12.55 -17.41
CA ILE A 91 6.63 -12.67 -17.16
C ILE A 91 6.93 -12.61 -15.64
N VAL A 92 6.22 -11.74 -14.91
CA VAL A 92 6.33 -11.67 -13.45
C VAL A 92 5.88 -12.97 -12.78
N MET A 93 4.73 -13.52 -13.19
CA MET A 93 4.21 -14.79 -12.67
C MET A 93 5.20 -15.94 -12.92
N ASP A 94 5.82 -16.00 -14.11
CA ASP A 94 6.84 -17.00 -14.43
C ASP A 94 8.08 -16.86 -13.53
N GLY A 95 8.56 -15.63 -13.32
CA GLY A 95 9.67 -15.34 -12.42
C GLY A 95 9.40 -15.66 -10.95
N LEU A 96 8.13 -15.64 -10.56
CA LEU A 96 7.65 -15.95 -9.21
C LEU A 96 7.14 -17.39 -9.06
N SER A 97 7.20 -18.21 -10.10
CA SER A 97 6.59 -19.54 -10.18
C SER A 97 7.07 -20.55 -9.15
N LYS A 98 8.21 -20.32 -8.49
CA LYS A 98 8.73 -21.16 -7.39
C LYS A 98 8.18 -20.81 -5.99
N PHE A 99 7.54 -19.65 -5.86
CA PHE A 99 7.01 -19.16 -4.58
C PHE A 99 5.51 -19.42 -4.47
N ARG A 100 5.04 -19.71 -3.26
CA ARG A 100 3.63 -19.97 -2.95
C ARG A 100 3.23 -19.24 -1.66
N PRO A 101 3.28 -17.89 -1.65
CA PRO A 101 2.85 -17.14 -0.48
C PRO A 101 1.35 -17.31 -0.28
N GLN A 102 0.91 -17.16 0.97
CA GLN A 102 -0.52 -17.21 1.30
C GLN A 102 -1.22 -15.92 0.85
N ILE A 103 -0.51 -14.79 0.87
CA ILE A 103 -0.95 -13.50 0.35
C ILE A 103 0.20 -12.76 -0.34
N CYS A 104 -0.13 -11.92 -1.32
CA CYS A 104 0.79 -10.94 -1.88
C CYS A 104 0.36 -9.54 -1.45
N LEU A 105 1.21 -8.81 -0.71
CA LEU A 105 0.96 -7.44 -0.28
C LEU A 105 1.61 -6.44 -1.23
N LEU A 106 0.80 -5.59 -1.85
CA LEU A 106 1.23 -4.43 -2.61
C LEU A 106 1.38 -3.24 -1.68
N ALA A 107 2.64 -2.87 -1.40
CA ALA A 107 2.98 -1.72 -0.57
C ALA A 107 3.84 -0.76 -1.40
N GLY A 108 3.17 0.16 -2.08
CA GLY A 108 3.81 1.10 -3.01
C GLY A 108 4.22 0.46 -4.34
N TYR A 109 3.45 -0.53 -4.82
CA TYR A 109 3.58 -1.07 -6.17
C TYR A 109 2.84 -0.15 -7.16
N MET A 110 3.56 0.38 -8.16
CA MET A 110 3.09 1.49 -9.00
C MET A 110 2.60 1.04 -10.38
N LEU A 111 2.37 -0.25 -10.58
CA LEU A 111 1.76 -0.81 -11.78
C LEU A 111 0.40 -1.41 -11.40
N ILE A 112 -0.58 -1.29 -12.30
CA ILE A 112 -1.86 -1.98 -12.08
C ILE A 112 -1.73 -3.41 -12.56
N VAL A 113 -2.19 -4.30 -11.70
CA VAL A 113 -2.19 -5.75 -11.84
C VAL A 113 -3.33 -6.18 -12.77
N GLY A 114 -3.01 -7.02 -13.74
CA GLY A 114 -3.97 -7.65 -14.64
C GLY A 114 -4.69 -8.85 -14.00
N PRO A 115 -5.84 -9.24 -14.58
CA PRO A 115 -6.73 -10.26 -14.03
C PRO A 115 -6.02 -11.60 -13.78
N ALA A 116 -5.19 -12.10 -14.69
CA ALA A 116 -4.53 -13.38 -14.53
C ALA A 116 -3.68 -13.47 -13.24
N MET A 117 -2.93 -12.41 -12.92
CA MET A 117 -2.10 -12.36 -11.72
C MET A 117 -2.93 -12.14 -10.46
N SER A 118 -3.93 -11.25 -10.51
CA SER A 118 -4.84 -11.04 -9.37
C SER A 118 -5.73 -12.26 -9.10
N ASP A 119 -6.04 -13.08 -10.10
CA ASP A 119 -6.85 -14.29 -9.95
C ASP A 119 -6.02 -15.43 -9.37
N TYR A 120 -4.78 -15.58 -9.83
CA TYR A 120 -3.86 -16.62 -9.36
C TYR A 120 -3.38 -16.39 -7.92
N TYR A 121 -2.98 -15.17 -7.58
CA TYR A 121 -2.53 -14.83 -6.22
C TYR A 121 -3.65 -14.19 -5.40
N THR A 122 -3.70 -14.45 -4.10
CA THR A 122 -4.49 -13.61 -3.18
C THR A 122 -3.71 -12.32 -2.94
N MET A 123 -4.01 -11.28 -3.70
CA MET A 123 -3.30 -10.01 -3.61
C MET A 123 -4.11 -8.97 -2.82
N ILE A 124 -3.44 -8.28 -1.90
CA ILE A 124 -4.00 -7.18 -1.12
C ILE A 124 -3.16 -5.93 -1.34
N ASN A 125 -3.79 -4.76 -1.37
CA ASN A 125 -3.10 -3.49 -1.61
C ASN A 125 -3.36 -2.50 -0.49
N LEU A 126 -2.29 -1.84 -0.03
CA LEU A 126 -2.39 -0.66 0.82
C LEU A 126 -2.76 0.54 -0.06
N HIS A 127 -3.93 1.12 0.19
CA HIS A 127 -4.40 2.33 -0.48
C HIS A 127 -4.57 3.45 0.54
N PRO A 128 -4.00 4.66 0.33
CA PRO A 128 -4.03 5.77 1.28
C PRO A 128 -5.38 6.50 1.24
N SER A 129 -6.48 5.77 1.26
CA SER A 129 -7.82 6.31 1.42
C SER A 129 -8.71 5.39 2.23
N ILE A 130 -9.73 5.94 2.88
CA ILE A 130 -10.75 5.14 3.56
C ILE A 130 -11.65 4.41 2.53
N PRO A 131 -12.40 3.36 2.93
CA PRO A 131 -13.41 2.76 2.06
C PRO A 131 -14.39 3.80 1.51
N GLY A 132 -14.57 3.83 0.18
CA GLY A 132 -15.39 4.82 -0.51
C GLY A 132 -14.73 6.20 -0.72
N GLY A 133 -13.46 6.35 -0.32
CA GLY A 133 -12.66 7.54 -0.58
C GLY A 133 -12.07 7.59 -1.99
N PRO A 134 -11.28 8.63 -2.31
CA PRO A 134 -10.68 8.81 -3.63
C PRO A 134 -9.68 7.70 -4.02
N SER A 135 -9.65 7.39 -5.32
CA SER A 135 -8.69 6.45 -5.94
C SER A 135 -7.48 7.16 -6.53
N GLY A 136 -6.45 6.39 -6.89
CA GLY A 136 -5.24 6.89 -7.55
C GLY A 136 -4.03 7.02 -6.63
N THR A 137 -3.02 7.76 -7.08
CA THR A 137 -1.77 7.94 -6.31
C THR A 137 -2.02 8.67 -5.00
N TRP A 138 -1.16 8.44 -3.99
CA TRP A 138 -1.28 9.11 -2.70
C TRP A 138 -1.32 10.64 -2.83
N GLN A 139 -0.59 11.23 -3.78
CA GLN A 139 -0.64 12.68 -4.02
C GLN A 139 -2.01 13.13 -4.52
N GLN A 140 -2.62 12.36 -5.43
CA GLN A 140 -3.96 12.65 -5.93
C GLN A 140 -4.99 12.52 -4.80
N VAL A 141 -4.87 11.49 -3.97
CA VAL A 141 -5.74 11.30 -2.81
C VAL A 141 -5.64 12.47 -1.84
N ILE A 142 -4.43 12.89 -1.44
CA ILE A 142 -4.27 14.04 -0.54
C ILE A 142 -4.89 15.31 -1.15
N TRP A 143 -4.62 15.60 -2.42
CA TRP A 143 -5.21 16.77 -3.09
C TRP A 143 -6.73 16.72 -3.14
N GLU A 144 -7.30 15.54 -3.39
CA GLU A 144 -8.74 15.33 -3.43
C GLU A 144 -9.37 15.45 -2.03
N THR A 145 -8.68 14.98 -0.98
CA THR A 145 -9.04 15.21 0.42
C THR A 145 -9.02 16.69 0.76
N ILE A 146 -7.99 17.44 0.33
CA ILE A 146 -7.92 18.89 0.54
C ILE A 146 -9.09 19.59 -0.16
N ARG A 147 -9.40 19.18 -1.41
CA ARG A 147 -10.47 19.76 -2.23
C ARG A 147 -11.86 19.50 -1.67
N THR A 148 -12.12 18.28 -1.18
CA THR A 148 -13.46 17.84 -0.73
C THR A 148 -13.69 18.09 0.76
N LYS A 149 -12.61 18.22 1.55
CA LYS A 149 -12.62 18.44 3.00
C LYS A 149 -13.62 17.53 3.73
N PRO A 150 -13.45 16.19 3.64
CA PRO A 150 -14.34 15.25 4.32
C PRO A 150 -14.21 15.37 5.85
N ASN A 151 -15.06 14.71 6.63
CA ASN A 151 -14.91 14.70 8.09
C ASN A 151 -13.72 13.84 8.56
N LYS A 152 -13.29 12.86 7.74
CA LYS A 152 -12.24 11.91 8.07
C LYS A 152 -11.36 11.60 6.85
N ALA A 153 -10.10 11.28 7.12
CA ALA A 153 -9.15 10.70 6.17
C ALA A 153 -8.53 9.43 6.79
N GLY A 154 -7.75 8.69 6.03
CA GLY A 154 -7.17 7.43 6.48
C GLY A 154 -6.69 6.55 5.34
N ALA A 155 -6.43 5.29 5.62
CA ALA A 155 -6.00 4.30 4.64
C ALA A 155 -6.76 2.99 4.80
N MET A 156 -6.80 2.19 3.75
CA MET A 156 -7.41 0.87 3.72
C MET A 156 -6.44 -0.16 3.14
N ILE A 157 -6.62 -1.41 3.55
CA ILE A 157 -6.12 -2.56 2.82
C ILE A 157 -7.31 -3.24 2.16
N HIS A 158 -7.23 -3.45 0.86
CA HIS A 158 -8.31 -4.02 0.06
C HIS A 158 -7.79 -5.16 -0.83
N ILE A 159 -8.69 -6.04 -1.26
CA ILE A 159 -8.37 -7.05 -2.27
C ILE A 159 -8.03 -6.36 -3.59
N VAL A 160 -7.00 -6.84 -4.29
CA VAL A 160 -6.72 -6.41 -5.65
C VAL A 160 -7.63 -7.21 -6.60
N THR A 161 -8.37 -6.50 -7.43
CA THR A 161 -9.18 -7.07 -8.52
C THR A 161 -8.72 -6.49 -9.85
N LYS A 162 -9.35 -6.92 -10.95
CA LYS A 162 -9.13 -6.33 -12.28
C LYS A 162 -9.39 -4.82 -12.35
N ASP A 163 -10.19 -4.30 -11.41
CA ASP A 163 -10.58 -2.90 -11.36
C ASP A 163 -9.71 -2.15 -10.35
N LEU A 164 -8.95 -1.15 -10.84
CA LEU A 164 -8.01 -0.36 -10.03
C LEU A 164 -8.70 0.24 -8.79
N ASP A 165 -8.12 -0.01 -7.61
CA ASP A 165 -8.55 0.50 -6.30
C ASP A 165 -10.03 0.25 -5.94
N LYS A 166 -10.68 -0.73 -6.59
CA LYS A 166 -12.11 -1.02 -6.44
C LYS A 166 -12.44 -2.37 -5.84
N GLY A 167 -11.43 -3.15 -5.49
CA GLY A 167 -11.68 -4.41 -4.82
C GLY A 167 -12.20 -4.22 -3.39
N PRO A 168 -12.88 -5.22 -2.82
CA PRO A 168 -13.50 -5.12 -1.51
C PRO A 168 -12.48 -4.76 -0.40
N PRO A 169 -12.79 -3.76 0.45
CA PRO A 169 -11.93 -3.42 1.58
C PRO A 169 -11.95 -4.55 2.62
N ILE A 170 -10.78 -4.81 3.22
CA ILE A 170 -10.57 -5.86 4.21
C ILE A 170 -10.42 -5.24 5.60
N SER A 171 -9.61 -4.19 5.69
CA SER A 171 -9.36 -3.45 6.92
C SER A 171 -9.06 -1.99 6.60
N TYR A 172 -9.24 -1.12 7.58
CA TYR A 172 -8.96 0.30 7.42
C TYR A 172 -8.73 0.99 8.76
N PHE A 173 -8.19 2.19 8.70
CA PHE A 173 -8.30 3.17 9.78
C PHE A 173 -8.83 4.49 9.23
N SER A 174 -9.31 5.34 10.12
CA SER A 174 -9.70 6.71 9.84
C SER A 174 -9.42 7.61 11.03
N PHE A 175 -9.02 8.86 10.76
CA PHE A 175 -8.81 9.91 11.76
C PHE A 175 -9.58 11.17 11.37
N PRO A 176 -10.06 11.96 12.34
CA PRO A 176 -10.70 13.24 12.08
C PRO A 176 -9.69 14.23 11.49
N ILE A 177 -10.10 14.99 10.47
CA ILE A 177 -9.17 15.93 9.81
C ILE A 177 -9.29 17.37 10.29
N ASP A 178 -10.21 17.64 11.22
CA ASP A 178 -10.54 18.97 11.75
C ASP A 178 -10.07 19.17 13.20
N GLN A 179 -9.11 18.37 13.66
CA GLN A 179 -8.63 18.36 15.04
C GLN A 179 -7.13 18.65 15.16
N GLY A 180 -6.73 19.21 16.30
CA GLY A 180 -5.32 19.44 16.66
C GLY A 180 -4.54 20.19 15.57
N PRO A 181 -3.27 19.81 15.31
CA PRO A 181 -2.44 20.50 14.32
C PRO A 181 -2.97 20.44 12.88
N LEU A 182 -3.81 19.46 12.53
CA LEU A 182 -4.47 19.45 11.23
C LEU A 182 -5.43 20.63 11.10
N ARG A 183 -6.20 20.95 12.16
CA ARG A 183 -7.09 22.10 12.19
C ARG A 183 -6.34 23.40 11.94
N ASP A 184 -5.15 23.54 12.52
CA ASP A 184 -4.31 24.73 12.35
C ASP A 184 -3.87 24.89 10.90
N SER A 185 -3.38 23.81 10.27
CA SER A 185 -3.02 23.83 8.84
C SER A 185 -4.22 24.08 7.92
N TRP A 186 -5.43 23.69 8.31
CA TRP A 186 -6.64 24.05 7.57
C TRP A 186 -6.97 25.53 7.67
N ASN A 187 -6.70 26.17 8.82
CA ASN A 187 -6.96 27.59 9.02
C ASN A 187 -6.05 28.46 8.13
N GLU A 188 -4.80 28.05 7.91
CA GLU A 188 -3.83 28.75 7.04
C GLU A 188 -4.29 28.90 5.59
N ILE A 189 -5.15 27.99 5.11
CA ILE A 189 -5.62 27.98 3.72
C ILE A 189 -7.07 28.44 3.57
N GLN A 190 -7.72 28.89 4.64
CA GLN A 190 -9.09 29.39 4.58
C GLN A 190 -9.16 30.57 3.61
N ASN A 191 -9.96 30.41 2.55
CA ASN A 191 -10.20 31.39 1.47
C ASN A 191 -9.15 31.44 0.34
N ILE A 192 -8.21 30.50 0.27
CA ILE A 192 -7.29 30.40 -0.87
C ILE A 192 -7.83 29.36 -1.87
N PRO A 193 -7.99 29.69 -3.16
CA PRO A 193 -8.41 28.72 -4.16
C PRO A 193 -7.45 27.53 -4.28
N ILE A 194 -7.98 26.30 -4.34
CA ILE A 194 -7.18 25.07 -4.45
C ILE A 194 -6.22 25.10 -5.64
N ALA A 195 -6.64 25.66 -6.78
CA ALA A 195 -5.79 25.78 -7.96
C ALA A 195 -4.54 26.62 -7.69
N GLN A 196 -4.69 27.70 -6.91
CA GLN A 196 -3.58 28.55 -6.49
C GLN A 196 -2.67 27.80 -5.51
N LEU A 197 -3.22 27.18 -4.47
CA LEU A 197 -2.44 26.38 -3.50
C LEU A 197 -1.59 25.30 -4.18
N LYS A 198 -2.16 24.62 -5.17
CA LYS A 198 -1.46 23.56 -5.91
C LYS A 198 -0.36 24.09 -6.81
N SER A 199 -0.55 25.27 -7.41
CA SER A 199 0.46 25.94 -8.22
C SER A 199 1.62 26.45 -7.36
N ASP A 200 1.31 27.11 -6.26
CA ASP A 200 2.28 27.88 -5.47
C ASP A 200 3.13 26.97 -4.57
N HIS A 201 2.54 25.91 -4.02
CA HIS A 201 3.18 25.08 -3.00
C HIS A 201 3.32 23.60 -3.39
N ASN A 202 2.42 23.09 -4.24
CA ASN A 202 2.36 21.66 -4.56
C ASN A 202 2.45 20.80 -3.26
N GLN A 203 3.41 19.88 -3.15
CA GLN A 203 3.57 19.00 -1.98
C GLN A 203 4.19 19.69 -0.75
N SER A 204 4.65 20.94 -0.87
CA SER A 204 5.23 21.69 0.27
C SER A 204 4.19 22.38 1.15
N LEU A 205 2.90 22.29 0.78
CA LEU A 205 1.81 22.90 1.54
C LEU A 205 1.68 22.23 2.92
N SER A 206 1.52 23.03 3.98
CA SER A 206 1.47 22.55 5.37
C SER A 206 0.37 21.49 5.57
N ILE A 207 -0.86 21.75 5.12
CA ILE A 207 -1.96 20.79 5.23
C ILE A 207 -1.69 19.51 4.41
N PHE A 208 -1.04 19.63 3.25
CA PHE A 208 -0.67 18.48 2.42
C PHE A 208 0.31 17.58 3.15
N GLN A 209 1.39 18.17 3.69
CA GLN A 209 2.40 17.45 4.45
C GLN A 209 1.81 16.84 5.72
N ARG A 210 0.92 17.57 6.41
CA ARG A 210 0.30 17.08 7.65
C ARG A 210 -0.66 15.93 7.42
N LEU A 211 -1.53 16.01 6.41
CA LEU A 211 -2.39 14.89 6.04
C LEU A 211 -1.55 13.66 5.69
N ARG A 212 -0.49 13.83 4.88
CA ARG A 212 0.38 12.71 4.53
C ARG A 212 1.10 12.14 5.74
N TYR A 213 1.55 12.97 6.67
CA TYR A 213 2.18 12.54 7.92
C TYR A 213 1.23 11.68 8.78
N GLU A 214 0.00 12.14 8.95
CA GLU A 214 -1.01 11.45 9.76
C GLU A 214 -1.44 10.11 9.12
N GLU A 215 -1.56 10.04 7.79
CA GLU A 215 -1.75 8.77 7.10
C GLU A 215 -0.54 7.85 7.24
N TYR A 216 0.64 8.32 6.84
CA TYR A 216 1.86 7.50 6.74
C TYR A 216 2.26 6.86 8.06
N ARG A 217 2.18 7.61 9.18
CA ARG A 217 2.56 7.09 10.50
C ARG A 217 1.67 5.92 10.97
N ARG A 218 0.49 5.75 10.37
CA ARG A 218 -0.49 4.69 10.67
C ARG A 218 -0.46 3.55 9.66
N GLU A 219 0.09 3.75 8.46
CA GLU A 219 0.09 2.75 7.39
C GLU A 219 0.84 1.46 7.77
N SER A 220 1.98 1.56 8.46
CA SER A 220 2.71 0.36 8.90
C SER A 220 1.94 -0.42 9.97
N LEU A 221 1.23 0.28 10.86
CA LEU A 221 0.37 -0.32 11.88
C LEU A 221 -0.86 -0.98 11.25
N LEU A 222 -1.45 -0.35 10.23
CA LEU A 222 -2.52 -0.95 9.43
C LEU A 222 -2.06 -2.26 8.79
N ILE A 223 -0.87 -2.28 8.19
CA ILE A 223 -0.30 -3.49 7.61
C ILE A 223 -0.11 -4.58 8.69
N SER A 224 0.55 -4.26 9.81
CA SER A 224 0.85 -5.26 10.85
C SER A 224 -0.42 -5.84 11.48
N GLU A 225 -1.40 -5.00 11.78
CA GLU A 225 -2.66 -5.46 12.38
C GLU A 225 -3.53 -6.24 11.40
N THR A 226 -3.47 -5.90 10.11
CA THR A 226 -4.14 -6.71 9.07
C THR A 226 -3.49 -8.08 8.92
N ILE A 227 -2.15 -8.13 8.90
CA ILE A 227 -1.40 -9.40 8.90
C ILE A 227 -1.76 -10.23 10.14
N ARG A 228 -1.84 -9.60 11.32
CA ARG A 228 -2.22 -10.26 12.57
C ARG A 228 -3.63 -10.84 12.51
N ALA A 229 -4.61 -10.05 12.08
CA ALA A 229 -5.99 -10.49 11.92
C ALA A 229 -6.15 -11.64 10.90
N ILE A 230 -5.34 -11.66 9.83
CA ILE A 230 -5.28 -12.81 8.90
C ILE A 230 -4.64 -14.04 9.58
N ALA A 231 -3.52 -13.86 10.29
CA ALA A 231 -2.77 -14.94 10.93
C ALA A 231 -3.53 -15.60 12.10
N THR A 232 -4.42 -14.86 12.77
CA THR A 232 -5.31 -15.35 13.84
C THR A 232 -6.65 -15.88 13.31
N GLY A 233 -6.97 -15.65 12.03
CA GLY A 233 -8.20 -16.10 11.39
C GLY A 233 -9.42 -15.20 11.60
N GLU A 234 -9.25 -14.02 12.22
CA GLU A 234 -10.27 -12.97 12.27
C GLU A 234 -10.65 -12.53 10.84
N ILE A 235 -9.65 -12.46 9.95
CA ILE A 235 -9.84 -12.35 8.51
C ILE A 235 -9.47 -13.70 7.86
N SER A 236 -10.48 -14.39 7.33
CA SER A 236 -10.26 -15.72 6.73
C SER A 236 -9.62 -15.64 5.34
N LEU A 237 -8.52 -16.39 5.12
CA LEU A 237 -7.88 -16.50 3.80
C LEU A 237 -8.79 -17.10 2.71
N LYS A 238 -9.62 -18.09 3.08
CA LYS A 238 -10.61 -18.66 2.15
C LYS A 238 -11.58 -17.59 1.68
N TYR A 239 -11.94 -16.70 2.59
CA TYR A 239 -12.83 -15.60 2.31
C TYR A 239 -12.16 -14.52 1.42
N LEU A 240 -10.88 -14.21 1.62
CA LEU A 240 -10.13 -13.32 0.72
C LEU A 240 -10.04 -13.86 -0.72
N GLY A 241 -9.96 -15.19 -0.88
CA GLY A 241 -10.01 -15.83 -2.19
C GLY A 241 -11.37 -15.70 -2.88
N ASN A 242 -12.46 -15.81 -2.12
CA ASN A 242 -13.84 -15.75 -2.62
C ASN A 242 -14.35 -14.32 -2.85
N LEU A 243 -13.75 -13.32 -2.18
CA LEU A 243 -14.09 -11.90 -2.34
C LEU A 243 -13.89 -11.35 -3.77
N LYS A 244 -13.21 -12.10 -4.63
CA LYS A 244 -13.09 -11.78 -6.04
C LYS A 244 -14.45 -11.84 -6.76
N ASP A 245 -15.39 -12.63 -6.25
CA ASP A 245 -16.77 -12.73 -6.71
C ASP A 245 -17.68 -11.90 -5.80
N ASP A 246 -18.19 -10.79 -6.33
CA ASP A 246 -18.85 -9.62 -5.72
C ASP A 246 -20.12 -9.88 -4.85
N THR A 247 -20.33 -11.10 -4.36
CA THR A 247 -21.62 -11.56 -3.83
C THR A 247 -21.72 -11.57 -2.31
N LEU A 248 -20.61 -11.49 -1.56
CA LEU A 248 -20.59 -11.42 -0.09
C LEU A 248 -19.37 -10.63 0.42
N SER A 249 -19.52 -9.34 0.69
CA SER A 249 -18.49 -8.52 1.33
C SER A 249 -18.88 -8.17 2.78
N PRO A 250 -18.49 -8.93 3.83
CA PRO A 250 -18.46 -8.45 5.20
C PRO A 250 -17.86 -7.06 5.32
N LYS A 251 -18.31 -6.38 6.37
CA LYS A 251 -17.82 -5.06 6.73
C LYS A 251 -16.30 -5.14 6.97
N PRO A 252 -15.51 -4.21 6.40
CA PRO A 252 -14.08 -4.19 6.61
C PRO A 252 -13.77 -3.96 8.11
N LEU A 253 -12.69 -4.58 8.59
CA LEU A 253 -12.24 -4.46 9.97
C LEU A 253 -11.74 -3.03 10.24
N CYS A 254 -12.41 -2.32 11.14
CA CYS A 254 -11.98 -1.01 11.59
C CYS A 254 -10.89 -1.16 12.66
N LEU A 255 -9.69 -0.67 12.38
CA LEU A 255 -8.51 -0.82 13.24
C LEU A 255 -8.16 0.46 14.03
N ASN A 256 -9.06 1.45 14.06
CA ASN A 256 -8.85 2.73 14.75
C ASN A 256 -8.33 2.57 16.18
N THR A 257 -9.03 1.78 17.01
CA THR A 257 -8.70 1.63 18.43
C THR A 257 -7.30 1.05 18.62
N THR A 258 -6.98 -0.04 17.92
CA THR A 258 -5.69 -0.73 18.03
C THR A 258 -4.53 0.12 17.53
N ILE A 259 -4.73 0.84 16.42
CA ILE A 259 -3.71 1.71 15.82
C ILE A 259 -3.44 2.93 16.71
N GLU A 260 -4.46 3.60 17.22
CA GLU A 260 -4.26 4.77 18.08
C GLU A 260 -3.61 4.38 19.43
N ALA A 261 -3.98 3.23 20.00
CA ALA A 261 -3.31 2.70 21.19
C ALA A 261 -1.81 2.45 20.94
N SER A 262 -1.46 1.89 19.77
CA SER A 262 -0.07 1.65 19.39
C SER A 262 0.74 2.94 19.22
N ILE A 263 0.11 3.99 18.67
CA ILE A 263 0.77 5.30 18.52
C ILE A 263 1.11 5.91 19.87
N GLN A 264 0.19 5.83 20.85
CA GLN A 264 0.39 6.38 22.19
C GLN A 264 1.59 5.71 22.88
N LEU A 265 1.70 4.39 22.81
CA LEU A 265 2.81 3.62 23.40
C LEU A 265 4.19 3.93 22.79
N THR A 266 4.24 4.46 21.56
CA THR A 266 5.50 4.84 20.88
C THR A 266 5.87 6.31 21.05
N SER A 267 4.98 7.10 21.66
CA SER A 267 5.15 8.54 21.88
C SER A 267 5.60 8.87 23.32
N GLU A 268 5.67 7.86 24.19
CA GLU A 268 6.25 7.89 25.55
C GLU A 268 7.69 7.37 25.53
#